data_AF-A0A0W8I6E8-F1
#
_entry.id   AF-A0A0W8I6E8-F1
#
_cell.length_a   1.000
_cell.length_b   1.000
_cell.length_c   1.000
_cell.angle_alpha   90.00
_cell.angle_beta   90.00
_cell.angle_gamma   90.00
#
_symmetry.space_group_name_H-M   'P 1'
#
loop_
_entity.id
_entity.type
_entity.pdbx_description
1 polymer ?
#
loop_
_entity_poly.entity_id
_entity_poly.type
_entity_poly.pdbx_seq_one_letter_code
_entity_poly.pdbx_strand_id
1 'polypeptide(L)'
;MCHDTDLSLSEFVDVDLHRLRQVLDRPASSVLSSLEERWLLDRSRIELLPGWCEDWVVSEADKLREEYFDFLEMHALVALDQCDPRRALQLARTVHRLDPLRESAVSILVRGHLTLGDEIAALREFRNYCGVVAQELGSGPSPNLAGLFESWSHVRAQGFPGPPSAK
;
A
#
# COMPACT_ATOMS: atom_id res chain seq x y z
N MET A 1 14.17 -12.81 49.45
CA MET A 1 13.92 -11.57 48.68
C MET A 1 14.58 -11.77 47.33
N CYS A 2 13.80 -12.13 46.31
CA CYS A 2 14.32 -12.19 44.95
C CYS A 2 14.45 -10.75 44.46
N HIS A 3 15.67 -10.30 44.16
CA HIS A 3 15.83 -9.10 43.35
C HIS A 3 15.38 -9.44 41.95
N ASP A 4 14.25 -8.87 41.56
CA ASP A 4 13.77 -8.84 40.19
C ASP A 4 14.84 -8.10 39.38
N THR A 5 15.75 -8.87 38.79
CA THR A 5 16.87 -8.31 38.04
C THR A 5 16.37 -8.20 36.61
N ASP A 6 15.62 -7.12 36.37
CA ASP A 6 15.09 -6.83 35.05
C ASP A 6 16.26 -6.55 34.10
N LEU A 7 16.42 -7.41 33.10
CA LEU A 7 17.45 -7.29 32.08
C LEU A 7 16.86 -6.50 30.92
N SER A 8 17.26 -5.24 30.80
CA SER A 8 16.84 -4.37 29.71
C SER A 8 18.00 -4.03 28.77
N LEU A 9 17.65 -3.70 27.53
CA LEU A 9 18.60 -3.08 26.60
C LEU A 9 18.97 -1.68 27.12
N SER A 10 20.22 -1.28 26.89
CA SER A 10 20.66 0.08 27.18
C SER A 10 19.87 1.08 26.33
N GLU A 11 19.59 2.26 26.89
CA GLU A 11 18.97 3.39 26.19
C GLU A 11 19.74 3.85 24.93
N PHE A 12 21.02 3.46 24.81
CA PHE A 12 21.87 3.79 23.66
C PHE A 12 21.75 2.77 22.51
N VAL A 13 21.01 1.68 22.68
CA VAL A 13 20.79 0.70 21.60
C VAL A 13 19.65 1.19 20.71
N ASP A 14 19.98 1.47 19.46
CA ASP A 14 18.99 1.76 18.42
C ASP A 14 18.41 0.44 17.88
N VAL A 15 17.09 0.32 17.96
CA VAL A 15 16.34 -0.84 17.48
C VAL A 15 15.50 -0.41 16.30
N ASP A 16 15.72 -1.06 15.15
CA ASP A 16 15.00 -0.80 13.91
C ASP A 16 13.48 -0.93 14.06
N LEU A 17 13.00 -1.92 14.80
CA LEU A 17 11.58 -2.09 15.11
C LEU A 17 10.99 -0.89 15.87
N HIS A 18 11.72 -0.34 16.85
CA HIS A 18 11.26 0.85 17.57
C HIS A 18 11.18 2.07 16.64
N ARG A 19 12.16 2.22 15.75
CA ARG A 19 12.12 3.27 14.72
C ARG A 19 10.96 3.09 13.75
N LEU A 20 10.70 1.86 13.29
CA LEU A 20 9.57 1.55 12.43
C LEU A 20 8.26 1.93 13.11
N ARG A 21 8.01 1.46 14.33
CA ARG A 21 6.80 1.80 15.11
C ARG A 21 6.61 3.30 15.29
N GLN A 22 7.68 4.03 15.63
CA GLN A 22 7.62 5.49 15.73
C GLN A 22 7.22 6.20 14.44
N VAL A 23 7.47 5.59 13.27
CA VAL A 23 7.03 6.11 11.97
C VAL A 23 5.58 5.69 11.71
N LEU A 24 5.22 4.43 11.96
CA LEU A 24 3.87 3.89 11.76
C LEU A 24 2.82 4.54 12.67
N ASP A 25 3.20 4.95 13.88
CA ASP A 25 2.33 5.65 14.84
C ASP A 25 1.98 7.09 14.42
N ARG A 26 2.62 7.62 13.38
CA ARG A 26 2.35 8.98 12.89
C ARG A 26 1.07 9.00 12.06
N PRO A 27 0.31 10.10 12.10
CA PRO A 27 -0.88 10.23 11.26
C PRO A 27 -0.50 10.18 9.77
N ALA A 28 -1.39 9.65 8.92
CA ALA A 28 -1.16 9.57 7.47
C ALA A 28 -0.99 10.93 6.78
N SER A 29 -1.42 12.03 7.42
CA SER A 29 -1.20 13.40 6.96
C SER A 29 0.22 13.90 7.24
N SER A 30 1.01 13.17 8.02
CA SER A 30 2.40 13.52 8.31
C SER A 30 3.25 13.48 7.05
N VAL A 31 4.19 14.40 6.95
CA VAL A 31 5.13 14.42 5.82
C VAL A 31 6.25 13.43 6.12
N LEU A 32 6.40 12.42 5.27
CA LEU A 32 7.57 11.55 5.27
C LEU A 32 8.71 12.25 4.55
N SER A 33 9.88 12.27 5.18
CA SER A 33 11.11 12.67 4.48
C SER A 33 11.45 11.64 3.39
N SER A 34 12.15 12.07 2.35
CA SER A 34 12.61 11.16 1.29
C SER A 34 13.57 10.08 1.80
N LEU A 35 14.16 10.24 2.99
CA LEU A 35 14.96 9.19 3.62
C LEU A 35 14.06 8.14 4.29
N GLU A 36 13.05 8.57 5.04
CA GLU A 36 12.07 7.66 5.65
C GLU A 36 11.32 6.85 4.61
N GLU A 37 10.90 7.46 3.50
CA GLU A 37 10.26 6.72 2.41
C GLU A 37 11.18 5.66 1.83
N ARG A 38 12.43 6.01 1.48
CA ARG A 38 13.38 5.02 0.96
C ARG A 38 13.62 3.88 1.95
N TRP A 39 13.65 4.20 3.24
CA TRP A 39 13.84 3.22 4.29
C TRP A 39 12.61 2.30 4.45
N LEU A 40 11.40 2.86 4.43
CA LEU A 40 10.15 2.10 4.48
C LEU A 40 9.98 1.20 3.26
N LEU A 41 10.44 1.62 2.08
CA LEU A 41 10.32 0.85 0.85
C LEU A 41 11.37 -0.28 0.72
N ASP A 42 12.34 -0.34 1.63
CA ASP A 42 13.31 -1.43 1.72
C ASP A 42 12.71 -2.60 2.53
N ARG A 43 12.41 -3.70 1.82
CA ARG A 43 11.78 -4.90 2.40
C ARG A 43 12.56 -5.46 3.59
N SER A 44 13.90 -5.37 3.58
CA SER A 44 14.72 -5.89 4.67
C SER A 44 14.49 -5.15 6.00
N ARG A 45 13.89 -3.95 5.97
CA ARG A 45 13.64 -3.11 7.14
C ARG A 45 12.31 -3.41 7.83
N ILE A 46 11.45 -4.22 7.20
CA ILE A 46 10.11 -4.52 7.68
C ILE A 46 9.92 -6.01 8.03
N GLU A 47 10.92 -6.84 7.78
CA GLU A 47 10.90 -8.26 8.15
C GLU A 47 11.31 -8.45 9.61
N LEU A 48 10.37 -8.88 10.44
CA LEU A 48 10.63 -9.17 11.85
C LEU A 48 11.31 -10.53 12.00
N LEU A 49 12.52 -10.52 12.56
CA LEU A 49 13.30 -11.72 12.91
C LEU A 49 13.37 -12.77 11.78
N PRO A 50 13.95 -12.44 10.62
CA PRO A 50 14.01 -13.37 9.49
C PRO A 50 14.75 -14.66 9.86
N GLY A 51 14.15 -15.80 9.52
CA GLY A 51 14.68 -17.14 9.82
C GLY A 51 14.19 -17.76 11.13
N TRP A 52 13.39 -17.02 11.91
CA TRP A 52 12.72 -17.52 13.11
C TRP A 52 11.31 -18.03 12.74
N CYS A 53 10.87 -19.12 13.37
CA CYS A 53 9.62 -19.79 13.04
C CYS A 53 8.77 -20.12 14.27
N GLU A 54 9.09 -19.56 15.45
CA GLU A 54 8.22 -19.70 16.60
C GLU A 54 6.89 -18.97 16.36
N ASP A 55 5.79 -19.58 16.81
CA ASP A 55 4.43 -19.08 16.57
C ASP A 55 4.25 -17.62 17.01
N TRP A 56 4.91 -17.22 18.10
CA TRP A 56 4.85 -15.83 18.59
C TRP A 56 5.55 -14.86 17.64
N VAL A 57 6.64 -15.27 16.98
CA VAL A 57 7.36 -14.44 15.99
C VAL A 57 6.50 -14.29 14.75
N VAL A 58 5.93 -15.39 14.25
CA VAL A 58 5.07 -15.36 13.06
C VAL A 58 3.87 -14.44 13.29
N SER A 59 3.19 -14.59 14.42
CA SER A 59 2.05 -13.73 14.77
C SER A 59 2.42 -12.26 14.86
N GLU A 60 3.57 -11.92 15.46
CA GLU A 60 3.98 -10.52 15.59
C GLU A 60 4.49 -9.94 14.26
N ALA A 61 5.14 -10.76 13.43
CA ALA A 61 5.55 -10.38 12.08
C ALA A 61 4.33 -10.09 11.20
N ASP A 62 3.27 -10.89 11.33
CA ASP A 62 2.02 -10.68 10.60
C ASP A 62 1.31 -9.39 11.02
N LYS A 63 1.21 -9.12 12.33
CA LYS A 63 0.64 -7.84 12.83
C LYS A 63 1.43 -6.63 12.33
N LEU A 64 2.75 -6.67 12.45
CA LEU A 64 3.62 -5.59 11.99
C LEU A 64 3.47 -5.35 10.49
N ARG A 65 3.31 -6.41 9.71
CA ARG A 65 3.09 -6.33 8.27
C ARG A 65 1.76 -5.66 7.93
N GLU A 66 0.69 -6.01 8.62
CA GLU A 66 -0.62 -5.37 8.44
C GLU A 66 -0.56 -3.87 8.80
N GLU A 67 0.03 -3.51 9.94
CA GLU A 67 0.23 -2.11 10.35
C GLU A 67 1.02 -1.32 9.28
N TYR A 68 2.07 -1.93 8.75
CA TYR A 68 2.88 -1.34 7.69
C TYR A 68 2.11 -1.17 6.37
N PHE A 69 1.30 -2.16 5.97
CA PHE A 69 0.46 -2.07 4.77
C PHE A 69 -0.58 -0.97 4.90
N ASP A 70 -1.32 -0.94 6.02
CA ASP A 70 -2.31 0.09 6.30
C ASP A 70 -1.69 1.48 6.25
N PHE A 71 -0.51 1.65 6.84
CA PHE A 71 0.24 2.90 6.81
C PHE A 71 0.57 3.35 5.38
N LEU A 72 1.16 2.47 4.56
CA LEU A 72 1.52 2.81 3.19
C LEU A 72 0.30 3.10 2.32
N GLU A 73 -0.79 2.35 2.49
CA GLU A 73 -2.02 2.57 1.74
C GLU A 73 -2.68 3.89 2.10
N MET A 74 -2.72 4.25 3.38
CA MET A 74 -3.21 5.55 3.82
C MET A 74 -2.37 6.70 3.27
N HIS A 75 -1.04 6.59 3.30
CA HIS A 75 -0.17 7.59 2.67
C HIS A 75 -0.34 7.66 1.14
N ALA A 76 -0.62 6.53 0.48
CA ALA A 76 -0.89 6.50 -0.95
C ALA A 76 -2.22 7.18 -1.30
N LEU A 77 -3.26 6.99 -0.48
CA LEU A 77 -4.54 7.69 -0.61
C LEU A 77 -4.36 9.19 -0.41
N VAL A 78 -3.63 9.61 0.62
CA VAL A 78 -3.30 11.04 0.85
C VAL A 78 -2.54 11.62 -0.34
N ALA A 79 -1.60 10.87 -0.93
CA ALA A 79 -0.88 11.31 -2.12
C ALA A 79 -1.80 11.46 -3.35
N LEU A 80 -2.79 10.59 -3.53
CA LEU A 80 -3.82 10.76 -4.57
C LEU A 80 -4.63 12.04 -4.35
N ASP A 81 -5.07 12.29 -3.11
CA ASP A 81 -5.86 13.49 -2.76
C ASP A 81 -5.06 14.79 -2.94
N GLN A 82 -3.74 14.72 -2.81
CA GLN A 82 -2.81 15.83 -3.03
C GLN A 82 -2.35 15.97 -4.50
N CYS A 83 -2.97 15.26 -5.43
CA CYS A 83 -2.59 15.24 -6.85
C CYS A 83 -1.14 14.78 -7.11
N ASP A 84 -0.61 13.88 -6.29
CA ASP A 84 0.67 13.17 -6.52
C ASP A 84 0.43 11.66 -6.79
N PRO A 85 -0.11 11.31 -7.96
CA PRO A 85 -0.36 9.93 -8.32
C PRO A 85 0.93 9.12 -8.49
N ARG A 86 2.09 9.75 -8.73
CA ARG A 86 3.36 9.02 -8.88
C ARG A 86 3.81 8.41 -7.55
N ARG A 87 3.75 9.20 -6.49
CA ARG A 87 4.04 8.73 -5.13
C ARG A 87 3.02 7.67 -4.69
N ALA A 88 1.73 7.90 -4.93
CA ALA A 88 0.69 6.92 -4.62
C ALA A 88 0.95 5.55 -5.28
N LEU A 89 1.29 5.55 -6.57
CA LEU A 89 1.64 4.33 -7.30
C LEU A 89 2.87 3.63 -6.73
N GLN A 90 3.90 4.38 -6.29
CA GLN A 90 5.10 3.78 -5.69
C GLN A 90 4.80 3.05 -4.37
N LEU A 91 4.01 3.69 -3.50
CA LEU A 91 3.61 3.12 -2.22
C LEU A 91 2.73 1.88 -2.42
N ALA A 92 1.67 2.00 -3.23
CA ALA A 92 0.75 0.90 -3.50
C ALA A 92 1.41 -0.29 -4.21
N ARG A 93 2.37 -0.07 -5.13
CA ARG A 93 3.14 -1.16 -5.74
C ARG A 93 3.98 -1.92 -4.72
N THR A 94 4.42 -1.25 -3.67
CA THR A 94 5.23 -1.89 -2.63
C THR A 94 4.37 -2.85 -1.82
N VAL A 95 3.18 -2.40 -1.40
CA VAL A 95 2.20 -3.25 -0.74
C VAL A 95 1.79 -4.42 -1.66
N HIS A 96 1.40 -4.15 -2.90
CA HIS A 96 0.96 -5.19 -3.84
C HIS A 96 2.02 -6.27 -4.15
N ARG A 97 3.31 -5.91 -4.16
CA ARG A 97 4.39 -6.91 -4.32
C ARG A 97 4.56 -7.80 -3.10
N LEU A 98 4.24 -7.29 -1.92
CA LEU A 98 4.36 -8.03 -0.65
C LEU A 98 3.11 -8.86 -0.37
N ASP A 99 1.95 -8.35 -0.77
CA ASP A 99 0.67 -9.05 -0.74
C ASP A 99 -0.10 -8.86 -2.07
N PRO A 100 0.05 -9.81 -3.02
CA PRO A 100 -0.62 -9.77 -4.31
C PRO A 100 -2.15 -9.87 -4.24
N LEU A 101 -2.72 -10.39 -3.15
CA LEU A 101 -4.17 -10.57 -2.98
C LEU A 101 -4.84 -9.35 -2.32
N ARG A 102 -4.06 -8.36 -1.88
CA ARG A 102 -4.58 -7.17 -1.22
C ARG A 102 -5.28 -6.21 -2.20
N GLU A 103 -6.61 -6.25 -2.21
CA GLU A 103 -7.42 -5.47 -3.15
C GLU A 103 -7.27 -3.95 -3.00
N SER A 104 -7.07 -3.46 -1.77
CA SER A 104 -6.89 -2.03 -1.48
C SER A 104 -5.69 -1.45 -2.21
N ALA A 105 -4.56 -2.16 -2.23
CA ALA A 105 -3.38 -1.76 -2.99
C ALA A 105 -3.68 -1.68 -4.50
N VAL A 106 -4.37 -2.68 -5.06
CA VAL A 106 -4.76 -2.70 -6.48
C VAL A 106 -5.73 -1.58 -6.81
N SER A 107 -6.68 -1.28 -5.94
CA SER A 107 -7.61 -0.15 -6.08
C SER A 107 -6.86 1.18 -6.19
N ILE A 108 -5.85 1.40 -5.34
CA ILE A 108 -5.00 2.59 -5.39
C ILE A 108 -4.17 2.63 -6.69
N LEU A 109 -3.66 1.49 -7.15
CA LEU A 109 -2.93 1.40 -8.44
C LEU A 109 -3.82 1.80 -9.62
N VAL A 110 -5.03 1.25 -9.69
CA VAL A 110 -6.01 1.57 -10.73
C VAL A 110 -6.36 3.05 -10.68
N ARG A 111 -6.71 3.59 -9.50
CA ARG A 111 -7.02 5.03 -9.35
C ARG A 111 -5.84 5.91 -9.77
N GLY A 112 -4.62 5.59 -9.36
CA GLY A 112 -3.43 6.36 -9.71
C GLY A 112 -3.15 6.40 -11.22
N HIS A 113 -3.31 5.26 -11.90
CA HIS A 113 -3.17 5.19 -13.35
C HIS A 113 -4.27 5.96 -14.09
N LEU A 114 -5.52 5.87 -13.63
CA LEU A 114 -6.63 6.66 -14.18
C LEU A 114 -6.39 8.17 -14.01
N THR A 115 -5.95 8.62 -12.82
CA THR A 115 -5.59 10.03 -12.58
C THR A 115 -4.48 10.53 -13.52
N LEU A 116 -3.54 9.67 -13.92
CA LEU A 116 -2.50 9.98 -14.91
C LEU A 116 -3.00 9.94 -16.37
N GLY A 117 -4.24 9.51 -16.61
CA GLY A 117 -4.79 9.26 -17.95
C GLY A 117 -4.29 7.98 -18.62
N ASP A 118 -3.60 7.11 -17.88
CA ASP A 118 -3.06 5.84 -18.38
C ASP A 118 -4.08 4.70 -18.17
N GLU A 119 -5.17 4.76 -18.93
CA GLU A 119 -6.25 3.77 -18.89
C GLU A 119 -5.75 2.35 -19.20
N ILE A 120 -4.74 2.22 -20.07
CA ILE A 120 -4.18 0.93 -20.47
C ILE A 120 -3.45 0.28 -19.29
N ALA A 121 -2.65 1.04 -18.54
CA ALA A 121 -2.01 0.53 -17.35
C ALA A 121 -3.02 0.18 -16.25
N ALA A 122 -4.04 1.02 -16.04
CA ALA A 122 -5.12 0.72 -15.10
C ALA A 122 -5.82 -0.61 -15.42
N LEU A 123 -6.21 -0.83 -16.69
CA LEU A 123 -6.84 -2.07 -17.14
C LEU A 123 -5.91 -3.28 -16.99
N ARG A 124 -4.60 -3.10 -17.20
CA ARG A 124 -3.63 -4.16 -17.04
C ARG A 124 -3.51 -4.60 -15.58
N GLU A 125 -3.39 -3.65 -14.65
CA GLU A 125 -3.34 -3.94 -13.21
C GLU A 125 -4.59 -4.68 -12.75
N PHE A 126 -5.78 -4.20 -13.13
CA PHE A 126 -7.04 -4.87 -12.80
C PHE A 126 -7.11 -6.30 -13.35
N ARG A 127 -6.76 -6.51 -14.63
CA ARG A 127 -6.78 -7.84 -15.25
C ARG A 127 -5.80 -8.81 -14.60
N ASN A 128 -4.60 -8.35 -14.28
CA ASN A 128 -3.60 -9.17 -13.61
C ASN A 128 -4.13 -9.62 -12.24
N TYR A 129 -4.68 -8.70 -11.45
CA TYR A 129 -5.28 -9.02 -10.16
C TYR A 129 -6.43 -10.02 -10.27
N CYS A 130 -7.35 -9.85 -11.23
CA CYS A 130 -8.42 -10.83 -11.49
C CYS A 130 -7.87 -12.24 -11.75
N GLY A 131 -6.76 -12.34 -12.50
CA GLY A 131 -6.09 -13.62 -12.76
C GLY A 131 -5.55 -14.26 -11.47
N VAL A 132 -4.88 -13.47 -10.62
CA VAL A 132 -4.33 -13.93 -9.34
C VAL A 132 -5.45 -14.39 -8.40
N VAL A 133 -6.50 -13.58 -8.21
CA VAL A 133 -7.63 -13.93 -7.32
C VAL A 133 -8.37 -15.17 -7.81
N ALA A 134 -8.62 -15.27 -9.12
CA ALA A 134 -9.28 -16.45 -9.68
C ALA A 134 -8.43 -17.72 -9.48
N GLN A 135 -7.10 -17.62 -9.61
CA GLN A 135 -6.19 -18.73 -9.41
C GLN A 135 -6.10 -19.17 -7.95
N GLU A 136 -5.95 -18.22 -7.02
CA GLU A 136 -5.68 -18.52 -5.61
C GLU A 136 -6.96 -18.76 -4.79
N LEU A 137 -8.05 -18.05 -5.11
CA LEU A 137 -9.28 -18.04 -4.32
C LEU A 137 -10.52 -18.57 -5.06
N GLY A 138 -10.43 -18.79 -6.39
CA GLY A 138 -11.57 -19.21 -7.21
C GLY A 138 -12.70 -18.19 -7.30
N SER A 139 -12.43 -16.94 -6.94
CA SER A 139 -13.39 -15.83 -6.93
C SER A 139 -12.99 -14.70 -7.90
N GLY A 140 -13.81 -13.65 -7.97
CA GLY A 140 -13.52 -12.44 -8.74
C GLY A 140 -13.23 -11.24 -7.84
N PRO A 141 -12.81 -10.10 -8.41
CA PRO A 141 -12.61 -8.87 -7.66
C PRO A 141 -13.95 -8.38 -7.06
N SER A 142 -13.86 -7.52 -6.05
CA SER A 142 -15.06 -6.91 -5.49
C SER A 142 -15.77 -5.98 -6.48
N PRO A 143 -17.08 -5.74 -6.30
CA PRO A 143 -17.83 -4.75 -7.08
C PRO A 143 -17.24 -3.34 -6.97
N ASN A 144 -16.63 -2.99 -5.83
CA ASN A 144 -16.03 -1.67 -5.62
C ASN A 144 -14.85 -1.45 -6.57
N LEU A 145 -13.98 -2.45 -6.71
CA LEU A 145 -12.84 -2.37 -7.63
C LEU A 145 -13.32 -2.38 -9.09
N ALA A 146 -14.28 -3.24 -9.43
CA ALA A 146 -14.83 -3.30 -10.79
C ALA A 146 -15.52 -1.98 -11.22
N GLY A 147 -16.24 -1.32 -10.30
CA GLY A 147 -16.94 -0.07 -10.55
C GLY A 147 -16.04 1.15 -10.80
N LEU A 148 -14.73 1.06 -10.57
CA LEU A 148 -13.81 2.16 -10.85
C LEU A 148 -13.78 2.55 -12.33
N PHE A 149 -13.87 1.59 -13.25
CA PHE A 149 -13.88 1.89 -14.69
C PHE A 149 -15.20 2.50 -15.16
N GLU A 150 -16.32 2.11 -14.57
CA GLU A 150 -17.63 2.69 -14.86
C GLU A 150 -17.68 4.16 -14.44
N SER A 151 -17.25 4.47 -13.21
CA SER A 151 -17.18 5.84 -12.72
C SER A 151 -16.22 6.70 -13.55
N TRP A 152 -15.07 6.16 -13.94
CA TRP A 152 -14.11 6.87 -14.79
C TRP A 152 -14.64 7.16 -16.19
N SER A 153 -15.36 6.22 -16.80
CA SER A 153 -15.97 6.43 -18.12
C SER A 153 -16.94 7.62 -18.11
N HIS A 154 -17.64 7.81 -16.99
CA HIS A 154 -18.57 8.93 -16.80
C HIS A 154 -17.83 10.27 -16.63
N VAL A 155 -16.76 10.30 -15.81
CA VAL A 155 -15.90 11.48 -15.64
C VAL A 155 -15.29 11.92 -16.98
N ARG A 156 -14.83 10.96 -17.79
CA ARG A 156 -14.28 11.24 -19.13
C ARG A 156 -15.32 11.83 -20.07
N ALA A 157 -16.54 11.30 -20.07
CA ALA A 157 -17.63 11.78 -20.90
C ALA A 157 -18.06 13.22 -20.56
N GLN A 158 -17.93 13.63 -19.29
CA GLN A 158 -18.24 14.99 -18.85
C GLN A 158 -17.09 16.00 -19.07
N GLY A 159 -15.84 15.54 -19.14
CA GLY A 159 -14.65 16.38 -19.34
C GLY A 159 -14.27 16.67 -20.80
N PHE A 160 -14.89 15.99 -21.77
CA PHE A 160 -14.58 16.14 -23.20
C PHE A 160 -15.77 16.77 -23.94
N PRO A 161 -15.72 18.03 -24.42
CA PRO A 161 -16.70 18.49 -25.38
C PRO A 161 -16.52 17.65 -26.65
N GLY A 162 -17.54 16.88 -27.03
CA GLY A 162 -17.53 16.11 -28.27
C GLY A 162 -17.15 17.01 -29.46
N PRO A 163 -16.43 16.50 -30.47
CA PRO A 163 -16.03 17.31 -31.62
C PRO A 163 -17.27 17.97 -32.23
N PRO A 164 -17.21 19.27 -32.59
CA PRO A 164 -18.37 19.97 -33.14
C PRO A 164 -18.85 19.23 -34.39
N SER A 165 -20.12 18.85 -34.39
CA SER A 165 -20.78 18.21 -35.53
C SER A 165 -20.55 19.05 -36.78
N ALA A 166 -19.83 18.49 -37.75
CA ALA A 166 -19.71 19.09 -39.08
C ALA A 166 -21.10 19.06 -39.74
N LYS A 167 -21.58 20.24 -40.14
CA LYS A 167 -22.77 20.42 -40.98
C LYS A 167 -22.57 19.81 -42.36
#